data_AF-A0A974GW01-F1
#
_entry.id   AF-A0A974GW01-F1
#
_cell.length_a   1.000
_cell.length_b   1.000
_cell.length_c   1.000
_cell.angle_alpha   90.00
_cell.angle_beta   90.00
_cell.angle_gamma   90.00
#
_symmetry.space_group_name_H-M   'P 1'
#
loop_
_entity.id
_entity.type
_entity.pdbx_description
1 polymer ?
#
loop_
_entity_poly.entity_id
_entity_poly.type
_entity_poly.pdbx_seq_one_letter_code
_entity_poly.pdbx_strand_id
1 'polypeptide(L)'
;MKGEISCNIVQDLLPNYIEKLTSNESNQEIEHHMSACEDCKKTYEQMNSEIRSTVKVPVKELKFLKKVRITRKLAALFTIILALILSYMLYETEFKYTNDKNVLAAGITDFLPKYSIKPYMLEIKEIDNILIASFKDQTRTNVNGEAIFTKGFNRKYRIISTVITEDFKVQENTGNSIISDIVKENLNMIYMSMWVVIELGIILMIFFLTSC
;
A
#
# COMPACT_ATOMS: atom_id res chain seq x y z
N MET A 1 -45.68 62.27 -5.06
CA MET A 1 -45.31 62.21 -3.63
C MET A 1 -44.99 60.76 -3.34
N LYS A 2 -43.70 60.41 -3.27
CA LYS A 2 -43.28 59.02 -3.03
C LYS A 2 -43.66 58.67 -1.59
N GLY A 3 -44.51 57.65 -1.45
CA GLY A 3 -45.07 57.25 -0.17
C GLY A 3 -43.96 56.72 0.73
N GLU A 4 -43.84 57.31 1.91
CA GLU A 4 -43.02 56.73 2.98
C GLU A 4 -43.55 55.33 3.27
N ILE A 5 -42.69 54.33 3.11
CA ILE A 5 -43.00 52.95 3.50
C ILE A 5 -43.23 52.91 5.02
N SER A 6 -44.27 52.19 5.45
CA SER A 6 -44.61 52.09 6.87
C SER A 6 -43.63 51.18 7.62
N CYS A 7 -43.47 51.41 8.92
CA CYS A 7 -42.55 50.61 9.76
C CYS A 7 -42.86 49.10 9.69
N ASN A 8 -44.14 48.73 9.60
CA ASN A 8 -44.55 47.32 9.48
C ASN A 8 -43.98 46.68 8.20
N ILE A 9 -44.06 47.39 7.07
CA ILE A 9 -43.51 46.91 5.78
C ILE A 9 -41.99 46.77 5.88
N VAL A 10 -41.31 47.73 6.51
CA VAL A 10 -39.86 47.66 6.71
C VAL A 10 -39.49 46.44 7.55
N GLN A 11 -40.14 46.24 8.69
CA GLN A 11 -39.88 45.11 9.58
C GLN A 11 -40.13 43.75 8.91
N ASP A 12 -41.16 43.62 8.09
CA ASP A 12 -41.44 42.40 7.31
C ASP A 12 -40.37 42.13 6.25
N LEU A 13 -39.77 43.19 5.69
CA LEU A 13 -38.71 43.10 4.68
C LEU A 13 -37.29 42.99 5.27
N LEU A 14 -37.09 43.31 6.55
CA LEU A 14 -35.78 43.26 7.21
C LEU A 14 -35.08 41.88 7.10
N PRO A 15 -35.76 40.73 7.29
CA PRO A 15 -35.12 39.42 7.13
C PRO A 15 -34.58 39.23 5.70
N ASN A 16 -35.39 39.55 4.69
CA ASN A 16 -35.00 39.44 3.28
C ASN A 16 -33.88 40.42 2.91
N TYR A 17 -33.88 41.62 3.50
CA TYR A 17 -32.82 42.62 3.34
C TYR A 17 -31.49 42.14 3.91
N ILE A 18 -31.48 41.54 5.11
CA ILE A 18 -30.27 40.98 5.73
C ILE A 18 -29.70 39.82 4.89
N GLU A 19 -30.57 38.98 4.32
CA GLU A 19 -30.19 37.88 3.42
C GLU A 19 -29.85 38.35 1.99
N LYS A 20 -29.94 39.65 1.70
CA LYS A 20 -29.70 40.27 0.39
C LYS A 20 -30.60 39.71 -0.73
N LEU A 21 -31.84 39.40 -0.40
CA LEU A 21 -32.87 38.89 -1.32
C LEU A 21 -33.81 39.98 -1.83
N THR A 22 -33.64 41.22 -1.39
CA THR A 22 -34.40 42.41 -1.82
C THR A 22 -33.79 43.05 -3.07
N SER A 23 -34.63 43.72 -3.87
CA SER A 23 -34.17 44.50 -5.03
C SER A 23 -33.44 45.78 -4.59
N ASN A 24 -32.62 46.35 -5.48
CA ASN A 24 -31.90 47.60 -5.21
C ASN A 24 -32.83 48.79 -4.90
N GLU A 25 -34.01 48.83 -5.53
CA GLU A 25 -35.01 49.87 -5.28
C GLU A 25 -35.59 49.74 -3.86
N SER A 26 -35.92 48.52 -3.43
CA SER A 26 -36.39 48.28 -2.05
C SER A 26 -35.30 48.57 -1.00
N ASN A 27 -34.02 48.31 -1.31
CA ASN A 27 -32.91 48.62 -0.41
C ASN A 27 -32.80 50.11 -0.11
N GLN A 28 -32.93 50.97 -1.13
CA GLN A 28 -32.85 52.42 -0.97
C GLN A 28 -33.97 52.96 -0.08
N GLU A 29 -35.19 52.45 -0.25
CA GLU A 29 -36.35 52.87 0.55
C GLU A 29 -36.24 52.39 2.01
N ILE A 30 -35.73 51.17 2.23
CA ILE A 30 -35.47 50.62 3.58
C ILE A 30 -34.35 51.42 4.28
N GLU A 31 -33.24 51.71 3.60
CA GLU A 31 -32.14 52.52 4.15
C GLU A 31 -32.59 53.93 4.49
N HIS A 32 -33.39 54.56 3.62
CA HIS A 32 -33.96 55.88 3.88
C HIS A 32 -34.87 55.86 5.12
N HIS A 33 -35.77 54.87 5.24
CA HIS A 33 -36.62 54.74 6.42
C HIS A 33 -35.82 54.49 7.70
N MET A 34 -34.80 53.62 7.66
CA MET A 34 -33.93 53.34 8.81
C MET A 34 -33.06 54.54 9.22
N SER A 35 -32.83 55.50 8.32
CA SER A 35 -32.15 56.75 8.64
C SER A 35 -33.02 57.72 9.45
N ALA A 36 -34.35 57.62 9.29
CA ALA A 36 -35.33 58.47 9.96
C ALA A 36 -36.04 57.78 11.15
N CYS A 37 -36.02 56.44 11.24
CA CYS A 37 -36.68 55.66 12.28
C CYS A 37 -35.68 54.84 13.11
N GLU A 38 -35.50 55.21 14.38
CA GLU A 38 -34.61 54.52 15.31
C GLU A 38 -35.10 53.11 15.69
N ASP A 39 -36.41 52.89 15.75
CA ASP A 39 -37.00 51.60 16.11
C ASP A 39 -36.66 50.52 15.09
N CYS A 40 -36.85 50.82 13.80
CA CYS A 40 -36.50 49.92 12.70
C CYS A 40 -34.99 49.64 12.63
N LYS A 41 -34.16 50.64 12.95
CA LYS A 41 -32.70 50.49 13.04
C LYS A 41 -32.31 49.53 14.16
N LYS A 42 -32.91 49.66 15.35
CA LYS A 42 -32.66 48.78 16.49
C LYS A 42 -33.07 47.33 16.20
N THR A 43 -34.22 47.13 15.56
CA THR A 43 -34.68 45.80 15.13
C THR A 43 -33.72 45.14 14.14
N TYR A 44 -33.22 45.89 13.15
CA TYR A 44 -32.19 45.41 12.23
C TYR A 44 -30.90 45.01 12.95
N GLU A 45 -30.40 45.85 13.87
CA GLU A 45 -29.18 45.57 14.62
C GLU A 45 -29.33 44.30 15.48
N GLN A 46 -30.48 44.12 16.13
CA GLN A 46 -30.79 42.93 16.91
C GLN A 46 -30.77 41.67 16.02
N MET A 47 -31.54 41.65 14.93
CA MET A 47 -31.61 40.50 14.01
C MET A 47 -30.25 40.18 13.37
N ASN A 48 -29.51 41.18 12.93
CA ASN A 48 -28.18 41.02 12.35
C ASN A 48 -27.16 40.50 13.38
N SER A 49 -27.28 40.89 14.64
CA SER A 49 -26.43 40.38 15.73
C SER A 49 -26.71 38.89 16.04
N GLU A 50 -27.98 38.49 16.03
CA GLU A 50 -28.41 37.10 16.21
C GLU A 50 -27.88 36.21 15.06
N ILE A 51 -27.96 36.67 13.82
CA ILE A 51 -27.43 35.97 12.65
C ILE A 51 -25.89 35.86 12.72
N ARG A 52 -25.17 36.93 13.08
CA ARG A 52 -23.71 36.88 13.24
C ARG A 52 -23.27 35.94 14.37
N SER A 53 -24.10 35.78 15.41
CA SER A 53 -23.83 34.84 16.50
C SER A 53 -24.04 33.38 16.09
N THR A 54 -25.00 33.11 15.20
CA THR A 54 -25.36 31.75 14.72
C THR A 54 -24.54 31.31 13.50
N VAL A 55 -24.01 32.24 12.70
CA VAL A 55 -23.13 31.96 11.54
C VAL A 55 -21.67 31.65 11.94
N LYS A 56 -21.40 31.40 13.22
CA LYS A 56 -20.22 30.61 13.62
C LYS A 56 -20.50 29.13 13.35
N VAL A 57 -20.57 28.74 12.07
CA VAL A 57 -20.39 27.33 11.71
C VAL A 57 -19.11 26.87 12.39
N PRO A 58 -19.16 25.91 13.34
CA PRO A 58 -17.98 25.57 14.11
C PRO A 58 -16.94 25.01 13.15
N VAL A 59 -15.87 25.77 12.91
CA VAL A 59 -14.67 25.37 12.14
C VAL A 59 -14.11 24.02 12.62
N LYS A 60 -14.48 23.62 13.86
CA LYS A 60 -14.20 22.33 14.47
C LYS A 60 -14.79 21.14 13.68
N GLU A 61 -15.97 21.27 13.09
CA GLU A 61 -16.63 20.18 12.34
C GLU A 61 -16.02 19.97 10.95
N LEU A 62 -15.66 21.05 10.24
CA LEU A 62 -14.95 20.95 8.96
C LEU A 62 -13.55 20.33 9.11
N LYS A 63 -12.87 20.57 10.24
CA LYS A 63 -11.59 19.91 10.56
C LYS A 63 -11.78 18.42 10.85
N PHE A 64 -12.89 18.02 11.47
CA PHE A 64 -13.17 16.62 11.79
C PHE A 64 -13.39 15.78 10.53
N LEU A 65 -14.21 16.27 9.59
CA LEU A 65 -14.48 15.56 8.33
C LEU A 65 -13.23 15.41 7.45
N LYS A 66 -12.35 16.42 7.41
CA LYS A 66 -11.06 16.32 6.73
C LYS A 66 -10.12 15.32 7.43
N LYS A 67 -10.10 15.30 8.76
CA LYS A 67 -9.25 14.39 9.54
C LYS A 67 -9.63 12.93 9.30
N VAL A 68 -10.92 12.59 9.30
CA VAL A 68 -11.40 11.21 9.06
C VAL A 68 -11.02 10.71 7.65
N ARG A 69 -11.13 11.56 6.63
CA ARG A 69 -10.75 11.20 5.25
C ARG A 69 -9.23 11.00 5.10
N ILE A 70 -8.42 11.80 5.78
CA ILE A 70 -6.96 11.67 5.75
C ILE A 70 -6.51 10.43 6.53
N THR A 71 -7.09 10.15 7.70
CA THR A 71 -6.73 8.95 8.48
C THR A 71 -7.10 7.66 7.77
N ARG A 72 -8.24 7.61 7.05
CA ARG A 72 -8.60 6.45 6.20
C ARG A 72 -7.63 6.25 5.04
N LYS A 73 -7.24 7.33 4.34
CA LYS A 73 -6.22 7.26 3.28
C LYS A 73 -4.85 6.85 3.80
N LEU A 74 -4.46 7.34 4.98
CA LEU A 74 -3.21 6.94 5.63
C LEU A 74 -3.24 5.45 6.00
N ALA A 75 -4.35 4.96 6.56
CA ALA A 75 -4.51 3.54 6.89
C ALA A 75 -4.41 2.66 5.64
N ALA A 76 -5.07 3.04 4.54
CA ALA A 76 -4.97 2.35 3.26
C ALA A 76 -3.55 2.38 2.67
N LEU A 77 -2.80 3.48 2.87
CA LEU A 77 -1.40 3.54 2.45
C LEU A 77 -0.51 2.62 3.31
N PHE A 78 -0.73 2.62 4.63
CA PHE A 78 0.00 1.75 5.55
C PHE A 78 -0.22 0.27 5.26
N THR A 79 -1.44 -0.15 4.88
CA THR A 79 -1.69 -1.54 4.52
C THR A 79 -0.92 -1.97 3.27
N ILE A 80 -0.84 -1.12 2.25
CA ILE A 80 -0.04 -1.38 1.04
C ILE A 80 1.45 -1.49 1.39
N ILE A 81 1.97 -0.53 2.16
CA ILE A 81 3.37 -0.52 2.59
C ILE A 81 3.69 -1.79 3.38
N LEU A 82 2.82 -2.17 4.33
CA LEU A 82 2.99 -3.36 5.13
C LEU A 82 2.99 -4.63 4.27
N ALA A 83 2.08 -4.75 3.29
CA ALA A 83 2.04 -5.88 2.37
C ALA A 83 3.32 -5.99 1.53
N LEU A 84 3.84 -4.87 1.03
CA LEU A 84 5.11 -4.84 0.28
C LEU A 84 6.30 -5.27 1.16
N ILE A 85 6.36 -4.80 2.41
CA ILE A 85 7.41 -5.19 3.36
C ILE A 85 7.34 -6.69 3.65
N LEU A 86 6.16 -7.23 3.94
CA LEU A 86 5.99 -8.66 4.20
C LEU A 86 6.37 -9.51 2.98
N SER A 87 5.95 -9.10 1.79
CA SER A 87 6.34 -9.74 0.54
C SER A 87 7.86 -9.73 0.34
N TYR A 88 8.52 -8.61 0.63
CA TYR A 88 9.98 -8.51 0.53
C TYR A 88 10.70 -9.37 1.56
N MET A 89 10.20 -9.43 2.80
CA MET A 89 10.75 -10.29 3.85
C MET A 89 10.67 -11.76 3.46
N LEU A 90 9.53 -12.22 2.94
CA LEU A 90 9.39 -13.59 2.43
C LEU A 90 10.37 -13.88 1.30
N TYR A 91 10.52 -12.95 0.35
CA TYR A 91 11.47 -13.07 -0.75
C TYR A 91 12.92 -13.21 -0.25
N GLU A 92 13.33 -12.41 0.75
CA GLU A 92 14.67 -12.49 1.36
C GLU A 92 14.94 -13.83 2.05
N THR A 93 13.91 -14.48 2.61
CA THR A 93 14.09 -15.81 3.25
C THR A 93 14.39 -16.92 2.24
N GLU A 94 13.85 -16.83 1.03
CA GLU A 94 14.05 -17.82 -0.04
C GLU A 94 15.41 -17.63 -0.75
N PHE A 95 15.76 -16.38 -1.06
CA PHE A 95 17.02 -16.04 -1.74
C PHE A 95 18.10 -15.67 -0.72
N LYS A 96 18.67 -16.68 -0.05
CA LYS A 96 19.61 -16.46 1.06
C LYS A 96 21.08 -16.63 0.71
N TYR A 97 21.43 -17.32 -0.37
CA TYR A 97 22.82 -17.70 -0.67
C TYR A 97 23.53 -16.63 -1.52
N THR A 98 24.80 -16.34 -1.24
CA THR A 98 25.64 -15.47 -2.09
C THR A 98 26.50 -16.33 -3.03
N ASN A 99 27.12 -15.71 -4.05
CA ASN A 99 28.10 -16.40 -4.91
C ASN A 99 29.46 -16.55 -4.18
N ASP A 100 29.43 -17.19 -3.02
CA ASP A 100 30.62 -17.56 -2.24
C ASP A 100 30.64 -19.08 -2.09
N LYS A 101 31.78 -19.70 -2.38
CA LYS A 101 31.95 -21.16 -2.35
C LYS A 101 31.54 -21.78 -1.02
N ASN A 102 31.84 -21.13 0.09
CA ASN A 102 31.53 -21.63 1.44
C ASN A 102 30.03 -21.51 1.74
N VAL A 103 29.41 -20.40 1.30
CA VAL A 103 27.98 -20.14 1.50
C VAL A 103 27.14 -21.12 0.67
N LEU A 104 27.54 -21.39 -0.58
CA LEU A 104 26.89 -22.38 -1.44
C LEU A 104 27.03 -23.81 -0.88
N ALA A 105 28.21 -24.17 -0.36
CA ALA A 105 28.44 -25.45 0.31
C ALA A 105 27.60 -25.64 1.58
N ALA A 106 27.51 -24.60 2.42
CA ALA A 106 26.61 -24.61 3.57
C ALA A 106 25.16 -24.80 3.11
N GLY A 107 24.75 -24.14 2.03
CA GLY A 107 23.41 -24.29 1.47
C GLY A 107 23.08 -25.71 1.02
N ILE A 108 24.02 -26.40 0.39
CA ILE A 108 23.81 -27.79 -0.04
C ILE A 108 23.69 -28.72 1.16
N THR A 109 24.44 -28.45 2.24
CA THR A 109 24.30 -29.17 3.52
C THR A 109 22.91 -28.99 4.11
N ASP A 110 22.41 -27.74 4.15
CA ASP A 110 21.05 -27.43 4.63
C ASP A 110 19.96 -28.09 3.78
N PHE A 111 20.19 -28.23 2.48
CA PHE A 111 19.24 -28.85 1.55
C PHE A 111 19.22 -30.38 1.64
N LEU A 112 20.33 -30.99 2.10
CA LEU A 112 20.51 -32.44 2.18
C LEU A 112 20.86 -32.92 3.61
N PRO A 113 20.04 -32.59 4.64
CA PRO A 113 20.36 -32.95 6.02
C PRO A 113 20.40 -34.47 6.24
N LYS A 114 19.71 -35.24 5.39
CA LYS A 114 19.64 -36.70 5.45
C LYS A 114 20.95 -37.40 5.07
N TYR A 115 21.79 -36.76 4.23
CA TYR A 115 22.97 -37.39 3.65
C TYR A 115 24.26 -37.10 4.41
N SER A 116 24.22 -36.22 5.43
CA SER A 116 25.37 -35.84 6.27
C SER A 116 26.65 -35.56 5.48
N ILE A 117 26.51 -34.99 4.28
CA ILE A 117 27.63 -34.66 3.38
C ILE A 117 28.34 -33.39 3.86
N LYS A 118 29.65 -33.31 3.65
CA LYS A 118 30.43 -32.07 3.77
C LYS A 118 30.90 -31.63 2.39
N PRO A 119 30.04 -30.96 1.60
CA PRO A 119 30.36 -30.59 0.24
C PRO A 119 31.46 -29.52 0.21
N TYR A 120 32.42 -29.65 -0.70
CA TYR A 120 33.34 -28.58 -1.06
C TYR A 120 33.25 -28.29 -2.56
N MET A 121 33.25 -27.01 -2.92
CA MET A 121 33.02 -26.55 -4.30
C MET A 121 34.28 -26.73 -5.14
N LEU A 122 34.16 -27.48 -6.23
CA LEU A 122 35.22 -27.65 -7.22
C LEU A 122 35.16 -26.51 -8.25
N GLU A 123 34.00 -26.38 -8.90
CA GLU A 123 33.79 -25.46 -10.01
C GLU A 123 32.41 -24.81 -9.89
N ILE A 124 32.33 -23.54 -10.30
CA ILE A 124 31.09 -22.77 -10.34
C ILE A 124 30.97 -22.15 -11.72
N LYS A 125 29.85 -22.37 -12.39
CA LYS A 125 29.54 -21.81 -13.69
C LYS A 125 28.20 -21.08 -13.63
N GLU A 126 28.20 -19.81 -14.00
CA GLU A 126 26.99 -18.97 -14.05
C GLU A 126 26.59 -18.77 -15.52
N ILE A 127 25.36 -19.14 -15.89
CA ILE A 127 24.78 -19.00 -17.22
C ILE A 127 23.33 -18.53 -17.07
N ASP A 128 22.97 -17.38 -17.66
CA ASP A 128 21.59 -16.89 -17.73
C ASP A 128 20.81 -16.93 -16.39
N ASN A 129 21.40 -16.34 -15.34
CA ASN A 129 20.87 -16.31 -13.97
C ASN A 129 20.78 -17.69 -13.28
N ILE A 130 21.31 -18.74 -13.88
CA ILE A 130 21.47 -20.07 -13.26
C ILE A 130 22.93 -20.24 -12.88
N LEU A 131 23.18 -20.65 -11.65
CA LEU A 131 24.51 -20.98 -11.15
C LEU A 131 24.58 -22.48 -10.91
N ILE A 132 25.47 -23.16 -11.63
CA ILE A 132 25.74 -24.59 -11.51
C ILE A 132 27.02 -24.72 -10.70
N ALA A 133 26.94 -25.38 -9.55
CA ALA A 133 28.08 -25.61 -8.67
C ALA A 133 28.35 -27.11 -8.55
N SER A 134 29.50 -27.55 -9.06
CA SER A 134 29.97 -28.93 -8.92
C SER A 134 30.72 -29.07 -7.60
N PHE A 135 30.35 -30.08 -6.82
CA PHE A 135 30.88 -30.31 -5.48
C PHE A 135 31.28 -31.76 -5.26
N LYS A 136 32.13 -31.96 -4.26
CA LYS A 136 32.57 -33.26 -3.80
C LYS A 136 32.46 -33.35 -2.29
N ASP A 137 32.18 -34.53 -1.76
CA ASP A 137 32.16 -34.74 -0.30
C ASP A 137 33.59 -34.83 0.23
N GLN A 138 33.92 -34.05 1.27
CA GLN A 138 35.21 -34.12 1.95
C GLN A 138 35.42 -35.47 2.66
N THR A 139 34.33 -36.11 3.12
CA THR A 139 34.39 -37.35 3.89
C THR A 139 34.38 -38.60 3.03
N ARG A 140 33.81 -38.51 1.81
CA ARG A 140 33.66 -39.62 0.87
C ARG A 140 34.14 -39.24 -0.52
N THR A 141 35.26 -39.79 -0.93
CA THR A 141 35.90 -39.45 -2.22
C THR A 141 35.13 -39.90 -3.46
N ASN A 142 34.14 -40.76 -3.30
CA ASN A 142 33.33 -41.33 -4.40
C ASN A 142 31.95 -40.66 -4.50
N VAL A 143 31.70 -39.63 -3.67
CA VAL A 143 30.44 -38.89 -3.68
C VAL A 143 30.71 -37.52 -4.30
N ASN A 144 30.27 -37.37 -5.54
CA ASN A 144 30.29 -36.10 -6.26
C ASN A 144 28.85 -35.65 -6.49
N GLY A 145 28.66 -34.38 -6.80
CA GLY A 145 27.35 -33.88 -7.18
C GLY A 145 27.39 -32.53 -7.84
N GLU A 146 26.26 -32.15 -8.41
CA GLU A 146 26.03 -30.84 -9.01
C GLU A 146 24.79 -30.21 -8.38
N ALA A 147 24.94 -28.98 -7.90
CA ALA A 147 23.87 -28.19 -7.33
C ALA A 147 23.52 -27.06 -8.28
N ILE A 148 22.23 -26.91 -8.57
CA ILE A 148 21.69 -25.87 -9.44
C ILE A 148 21.05 -24.81 -8.56
N PHE A 149 21.46 -23.57 -8.78
CA PHE A 149 20.96 -22.40 -8.08
C PHE A 149 20.34 -21.42 -9.08
N THR A 150 19.27 -20.74 -8.70
CA THR A 150 18.71 -19.62 -9.46
C THR A 150 19.06 -18.31 -8.77
N LYS A 151 19.46 -17.32 -9.56
CA LYS A 151 19.76 -15.96 -9.12
C LYS A 151 18.48 -15.14 -9.04
N GLY A 152 18.28 -14.50 -7.90
CA GLY A 152 17.22 -13.55 -7.67
C GLY A 152 17.63 -12.13 -8.05
N PHE A 153 16.65 -11.23 -8.04
CA PHE A 153 16.84 -9.79 -8.29
C PHE A 153 17.80 -9.13 -7.30
N ASN A 154 17.89 -9.63 -6.07
CA ASN A 154 18.80 -9.16 -5.02
C ASN A 154 20.24 -9.70 -5.16
N ARG A 155 20.59 -10.34 -6.29
CA ARG A 155 21.89 -11.00 -6.55
C ARG A 155 22.23 -12.14 -5.58
N LYS A 156 21.25 -12.58 -4.78
CA LYS A 156 21.34 -13.79 -3.99
C LYS A 156 20.75 -14.96 -4.77
N TYR A 157 21.02 -16.15 -4.29
CA TYR A 157 20.75 -17.41 -4.96
C TYR A 157 19.84 -18.28 -4.08
N ARG A 158 19.05 -19.11 -4.73
CA ARG A 158 18.21 -20.14 -4.12
C ARG A 158 18.54 -21.48 -4.77
N ILE A 159 18.62 -22.55 -3.99
CA ILE A 159 18.82 -23.91 -4.51
C ILE A 159 17.54 -24.37 -5.19
N ILE A 160 17.66 -24.82 -6.44
CA ILE A 160 16.57 -25.48 -7.17
C ILE A 160 16.62 -26.98 -6.93
N SER A 161 17.80 -27.56 -7.13
CA SER A 161 17.99 -29.00 -7.10
C SER A 161 19.45 -29.35 -6.87
N THR A 162 19.68 -30.52 -6.29
CA THR A 162 21.01 -31.10 -6.12
C THR A 162 20.98 -32.52 -6.65
N VAL A 163 21.88 -32.83 -7.58
CA VAL A 163 22.10 -34.18 -8.11
C VAL A 163 23.36 -34.73 -7.45
N ILE A 164 23.26 -35.92 -6.85
CA ILE A 164 24.40 -36.62 -6.26
C ILE A 164 24.69 -37.82 -7.14
N THR A 165 25.91 -37.89 -7.65
CA THR A 165 26.43 -39.02 -8.41
C THR A 165 27.30 -39.84 -7.47
N GLU A 166 26.70 -40.81 -6.79
CA GLU A 166 27.43 -41.91 -6.17
C GLU A 166 27.57 -43.04 -7.21
N ASP A 167 28.63 -43.85 -7.15
CA ASP A 167 28.74 -45.12 -7.90
C ASP A 167 27.60 -46.12 -7.59
N PHE A 168 26.60 -45.73 -6.80
CA PHE A 168 25.35 -46.44 -6.59
C PHE A 168 24.13 -45.53 -6.87
N LYS A 169 23.44 -45.84 -7.97
CA LYS A 169 22.15 -45.32 -8.45
C LYS A 169 22.09 -43.84 -8.86
N VAL A 170 22.44 -43.66 -10.13
CA VAL A 170 21.81 -42.72 -11.06
C VAL A 170 20.28 -42.80 -10.95
N GLN A 171 19.63 -41.78 -10.40
CA GLN A 171 18.26 -41.41 -10.81
C GLN A 171 18.38 -40.22 -11.76
N GLU A 172 18.78 -40.52 -12.99
CA GLU A 172 18.85 -39.58 -14.10
C GLU A 172 18.22 -40.27 -15.31
N ASN A 173 16.99 -39.89 -15.67
CA ASN A 173 16.60 -39.78 -17.09
C ASN A 173 15.28 -39.03 -17.37
N THR A 174 14.94 -38.03 -16.57
CA THR A 174 13.81 -37.12 -16.84
C THR A 174 14.16 -35.66 -16.48
N GLY A 175 15.45 -35.32 -16.51
CA GLY A 175 16.00 -34.08 -15.94
C GLY A 175 15.58 -32.80 -16.64
N ASN A 176 15.64 -32.70 -17.97
CA ASN A 176 15.52 -31.37 -18.61
C ASN A 176 14.08 -30.81 -18.66
N SER A 177 13.06 -31.65 -18.86
CA SER A 177 11.67 -31.18 -18.83
C SER A 177 11.19 -30.95 -17.38
N ILE A 178 11.49 -31.89 -16.48
CA ILE A 178 11.08 -31.80 -15.08
C ILE A 178 11.82 -30.67 -14.35
N ILE A 179 13.07 -30.35 -14.68
CA ILE A 179 13.76 -29.18 -14.09
C ILE A 179 13.10 -27.89 -14.55
N SER A 180 12.76 -27.75 -15.85
CA SER A 180 12.00 -26.59 -16.31
C SER A 180 10.62 -26.51 -15.64
N ASP A 181 9.96 -27.65 -15.44
CA ASP A 181 8.62 -27.70 -14.84
C ASP A 181 8.67 -27.44 -13.33
N ILE A 182 9.63 -28.01 -12.57
CA ILE A 182 9.84 -27.76 -11.13
C ILE A 182 10.27 -26.31 -10.90
N VAL A 183 11.18 -25.77 -11.71
CA VAL A 183 11.56 -24.35 -11.63
C VAL A 183 10.34 -23.48 -11.88
N LYS A 184 9.56 -23.77 -12.92
CA LYS A 184 8.37 -22.99 -13.29
C LYS A 184 7.25 -23.13 -12.27
N GLU A 185 7.05 -24.31 -11.70
CA GLU A 185 6.03 -24.59 -10.68
C GLU A 185 6.39 -23.96 -9.34
N ASN A 186 7.66 -23.97 -8.94
CA ASN A 186 8.13 -23.27 -7.72
C ASN A 186 8.22 -21.76 -7.90
N LEU A 187 8.61 -21.27 -9.08
CA LEU A 187 8.58 -19.84 -9.39
C LEU A 187 7.13 -19.35 -9.41
N ASN A 188 6.22 -20.13 -10.02
CA ASN A 188 4.78 -19.87 -9.95
C ASN A 188 4.27 -19.90 -8.51
N MET A 189 4.78 -20.76 -7.63
CA MET A 189 4.37 -20.79 -6.22
C MET A 189 4.74 -19.51 -5.46
N ILE A 190 5.93 -18.94 -5.74
CA ILE A 190 6.35 -17.65 -5.18
C ILE A 190 5.56 -16.50 -5.80
N TYR A 191 5.37 -16.50 -7.12
CA TYR A 191 4.54 -15.49 -7.77
C TYR A 191 3.09 -15.56 -7.29
N MET A 192 2.55 -16.76 -7.06
CA MET A 192 1.21 -16.96 -6.50
C MET A 192 1.12 -16.47 -5.05
N SER A 193 2.12 -16.73 -4.21
CA SER A 193 2.10 -16.23 -2.83
C SER A 193 2.26 -14.71 -2.75
N MET A 194 3.14 -14.13 -3.57
CA MET A 194 3.25 -12.67 -3.73
C MET A 194 1.95 -12.07 -4.30
N TRP A 195 1.35 -12.71 -5.30
CA TRP A 195 0.10 -12.26 -5.92
C TRP A 195 -1.07 -12.32 -4.93
N VAL A 196 -1.19 -13.38 -4.12
CA VAL A 196 -2.19 -13.48 -3.06
C VAL A 196 -2.01 -12.39 -1.99
N VAL A 197 -0.78 -12.09 -1.58
CA VAL A 197 -0.50 -11.01 -0.61
C VAL A 197 -0.87 -9.64 -1.19
N ILE A 198 -0.57 -9.42 -2.48
CA ILE A 198 -0.93 -8.18 -3.19
C ILE A 198 -2.46 -8.06 -3.32
N GLU A 199 -3.16 -9.11 -3.75
CA GLU A 199 -4.62 -9.15 -3.89
C GLU A 199 -5.32 -8.90 -2.54
N LEU A 200 -4.88 -9.57 -1.46
CA LEU A 200 -5.40 -9.33 -0.11
C LEU A 200 -5.14 -7.89 0.35
N GLY A 201 -3.99 -7.31 0.01
CA GLY A 201 -3.68 -5.90 0.26
C GLY A 201 -4.59 -4.93 -0.50
N ILE A 202 -4.90 -5.22 -1.77
CA ILE A 202 -5.81 -4.43 -2.60
C ILE A 202 -7.24 -4.51 -2.05
N ILE A 203 -7.72 -5.71 -1.70
CA ILE A 203 -9.05 -5.90 -1.10
C ILE A 203 -9.17 -5.11 0.20
N LEU A 204 -8.15 -5.16 1.06
CA LEU A 204 -8.12 -4.42 2.32
C LEU A 204 -8.09 -2.90 2.08
N MET A 205 -7.33 -2.43 1.06
CA MET A 205 -7.31 -1.03 0.64
C MET A 205 -8.71 -0.56 0.20
N ILE A 206 -9.40 -1.34 -0.64
CA ILE A 206 -10.75 -1.04 -1.13
C ILE A 206 -11.71 -0.96 0.06
N PHE A 207 -11.64 -1.90 1.00
CA PHE A 207 -12.47 -1.88 2.22
C PHE A 207 -12.32 -0.58 3.02
N PHE A 208 -11.10 -0.05 3.19
CA PHE A 208 -10.86 1.24 3.86
C PHE A 208 -11.34 2.46 3.06
N LEU A 209 -11.46 2.34 1.73
CA LEU A 209 -11.93 3.41 0.85
C LEU A 209 -13.46 3.41 0.70
N THR A 210 -14.12 2.25 0.74
CA THR A 210 -15.57 2.11 0.51
C THR A 210 -16.40 2.07 1.80
N SER A 211 -15.80 1.79 2.95
CA SER A 211 -16.47 1.89 4.25
C SER A 211 -16.73 3.36 4.56
N CYS A 212 -17.94 3.85 4.25
CA CYS A 212 -18.40 5.21 4.49
C CYS A 212 -18.79 5.38 5.96
#